data_AF-A0A093Y2A9-F1
#
_entry.id   AF-A0A093Y2A9-F1
#
_cell.length_a   1.000
_cell.length_b   1.000
_cell.length_c   1.000
_cell.angle_alpha   90.00
_cell.angle_beta   90.00
_cell.angle_gamma   90.00
#
_symmetry.space_group_name_H-M   'P 1'
#
loop_
_entity.id
_entity.type
_entity.pdbx_description
1 polymer ?
#
loop_
_entity_poly.entity_id
_entity_poly.type
_entity_poly.pdbx_seq_one_letter_code
_entity_poly.pdbx_strand_id
1 'polypeptide(L)'
;MSGFKLWPALKRMCVAFQALLFLLALENAGIARADNPIVQTIYTTDPAPISYDGRVYVYTGHDEDGSTTYNMINWHLYSSEDMANWQDHGSPLSLSTFTWANANAWAGQIIPRNDKFYFYASVRHTTGSMAIGVAVSDSIAGPFTDPLGGPLVENNEIDPTVFIDDDGQAYLYWGNPDLWYVKLNEDMISFSGSVTQIPLTTAGFGTRSGNAERPTTFEEAPWVYKRNDIYYLIYAANCCSEDIRYSTGTSATGPWTYRGVIMPTEGGSFTNHPGIIDFNETSYFFYHNGALPGGGGYSRSVAVESFVYNADGTIPTIKMTTDGPKQIGTLNPYVQQEAETMAWSSGVETEVCSEGGIDVSNIKNGAYIKVKGVNFGAGATSFTARIASATSGGNIELRLGSATGTVVGTCTVSNTGGWQEWKTVTCPVSGATETQDLFFLFTGSGTDYLFNFNWWQFESSA
;
A
#
# COMPACT_ATOMS: atom_id res chain seq x y z
N MET A 1 27.56 -55.32 59.15
CA MET A 1 26.61 -54.25 59.52
C MET A 1 26.83 -53.09 58.57
N SER A 2 25.75 -52.66 57.91
CA SER A 2 25.57 -51.44 57.09
C SER A 2 26.71 -50.97 56.17
N GLY A 3 26.62 -51.29 54.88
CA GLY A 3 27.25 -50.51 53.81
C GLY A 3 26.22 -49.57 53.17
N PHE A 4 26.41 -48.26 53.32
CA PHE A 4 25.64 -47.24 52.61
C PHE A 4 26.52 -46.65 51.50
N LYS A 5 26.09 -46.79 50.24
CA LYS A 5 26.61 -46.05 49.09
C LYS A 5 25.88 -44.70 49.04
N LEU A 6 26.62 -43.59 49.06
CA LEU A 6 26.12 -42.27 48.67
C LEU A 6 26.91 -41.75 47.47
N TRP A 7 26.30 -41.80 46.29
CA TRP A 7 26.29 -40.76 45.26
C TRP A 7 25.42 -41.25 44.10
N PRO A 8 24.43 -40.45 43.64
CA PRO A 8 24.76 -39.29 42.82
C PRO A 8 23.76 -38.12 42.98
N ALA A 9 24.10 -37.11 43.79
CA ALA A 9 23.31 -35.87 43.84
C ALA A 9 24.06 -34.65 43.28
N LEU A 10 25.40 -34.67 43.26
CA LEU A 10 26.19 -33.47 42.93
C LEU A 10 26.51 -33.25 41.44
N LYS A 11 26.27 -34.23 40.55
CA LYS A 11 26.50 -34.04 39.10
C LYS A 11 25.33 -33.43 38.33
N ARG A 12 24.15 -33.26 38.96
CA ARG A 12 22.96 -32.68 38.31
C ARG A 12 22.79 -31.17 38.53
N MET A 13 23.57 -30.55 39.44
CA MET A 13 23.46 -29.12 39.73
C MET A 13 24.28 -28.21 38.80
N CYS A 14 25.35 -28.69 38.15
CA CYS A 14 26.15 -27.84 37.25
C CYS A 14 25.61 -27.75 35.82
N VAL A 15 24.87 -28.76 35.33
CA VAL A 15 24.26 -28.72 33.99
C VAL A 15 22.98 -27.86 33.97
N ALA A 16 22.27 -27.78 35.11
CA ALA A 16 21.08 -26.94 35.23
C ALA A 16 21.40 -25.43 35.23
N PHE A 17 22.59 -25.02 35.69
CA PHE A 17 22.97 -23.60 35.72
C PHE A 17 23.53 -23.08 34.39
N GLN A 18 24.11 -23.95 33.55
CA GLN A 18 24.53 -23.59 32.19
C GLN A 18 23.36 -23.59 31.19
N ALA A 19 22.33 -24.41 31.42
CA ALA A 19 21.09 -24.34 30.63
C ALA A 19 20.27 -23.06 30.95
N LEU A 20 20.30 -22.58 32.19
CA LEU A 20 19.58 -21.36 32.59
C LEU A 20 20.21 -20.07 32.03
N LEU A 21 21.51 -20.07 31.72
CA LEU A 21 22.22 -18.95 31.09
C LEU A 21 22.12 -18.94 29.55
N PHE A 22 21.69 -20.03 28.92
CA PHE A 22 21.40 -20.09 27.48
C PHE A 22 19.92 -19.84 27.14
N LEU A 23 19.04 -19.82 28.14
CA LEU A 23 17.61 -19.50 27.98
C LEU A 23 17.27 -18.01 28.19
N LEU A 24 18.22 -17.20 28.66
CA LEU A 24 18.07 -15.74 28.83
C LEU A 24 18.55 -14.93 27.62
N ALA A 25 18.97 -15.58 26.53
CA ALA A 25 19.43 -14.92 25.30
C ALA A 25 18.41 -15.00 24.13
N LEU A 26 17.17 -15.44 24.40
CA LEU A 26 16.10 -15.58 23.40
C LEU A 26 14.89 -14.66 23.66
N GLU A 27 15.00 -13.70 24.59
CA GLU A 27 13.97 -12.70 24.85
C GLU A 27 14.23 -11.34 24.17
N ASN A 28 15.04 -11.32 23.11
CA ASN A 28 14.78 -10.37 22.02
C ASN A 28 13.70 -10.95 21.10
N ALA A 29 12.55 -11.31 21.69
CA ALA A 29 11.30 -11.29 20.95
C ALA A 29 10.99 -9.79 20.75
N GLY A 30 11.69 -9.17 19.81
CA GLY A 30 11.17 -7.98 19.16
C GLY A 30 9.75 -8.36 18.77
N ILE A 31 8.77 -7.64 19.31
CA ILE A 31 7.38 -7.80 18.91
C ILE A 31 7.40 -7.68 17.39
N ALA A 32 7.14 -8.79 16.68
CA ALA A 32 6.94 -8.76 15.24
C ALA A 32 5.82 -7.75 15.02
N ARG A 33 6.17 -6.61 14.45
CA ARG A 33 5.24 -5.51 14.21
C ARG A 33 4.82 -5.61 12.75
N ALA A 34 3.52 -5.48 12.57
CA ALA A 34 2.92 -5.50 11.26
C ALA A 34 3.54 -4.37 10.40
N ASP A 35 3.84 -4.69 9.14
CA ASP A 35 4.16 -3.73 8.08
C ASP A 35 3.04 -3.72 7.01
N ASN A 36 2.05 -4.60 7.14
CA ASN A 36 0.75 -4.54 6.47
C ASN A 36 -0.34 -4.11 7.47
N PRO A 37 -1.33 -3.30 7.04
CA PRO A 37 -1.46 -2.68 5.73
C PRO A 37 -0.36 -1.63 5.47
N ILE A 38 -0.16 -1.20 4.22
CA ILE A 38 0.93 -0.29 3.86
C ILE A 38 0.67 1.18 4.25
N VAL A 39 -0.56 1.50 4.66
CA VAL A 39 -1.01 2.84 5.04
C VAL A 39 -1.87 2.74 6.32
N GLN A 40 -1.66 3.67 7.26
CA GLN A 40 -2.43 3.76 8.52
C GLN A 40 -3.16 5.09 8.72
N THR A 41 -2.91 6.10 7.87
CA THR A 41 -3.45 7.45 8.03
C THR A 41 -4.85 7.62 7.47
N ILE A 42 -5.25 6.77 6.52
CA ILE A 42 -6.59 6.70 5.94
C ILE A 42 -6.95 5.24 5.60
N TYR A 43 -8.23 4.96 5.34
CA TYR A 43 -8.64 3.68 4.75
C TYR A 43 -8.41 3.68 3.24
N THR A 44 -7.55 2.76 2.78
CA THR A 44 -7.14 2.64 1.38
C THR A 44 -7.74 1.40 0.74
N THR A 45 -8.05 1.48 -0.55
CA THR A 45 -8.65 0.36 -1.28
C THR A 45 -8.20 0.26 -2.73
N ASP A 46 -8.58 -0.82 -3.40
CA ASP A 46 -8.49 -1.06 -4.84
C ASP A 46 -7.09 -0.71 -5.39
N PRO A 47 -6.03 -1.40 -4.94
CA PRO A 47 -4.67 -1.00 -5.23
C PRO A 47 -4.34 -1.18 -6.71
N ALA A 48 -3.78 -0.14 -7.32
CA ALA A 48 -3.21 -0.16 -8.66
C ALA A 48 -1.70 0.13 -8.59
N PRO A 49 -0.89 -0.91 -8.34
CA PRO A 49 0.56 -0.79 -8.29
C PRO A 49 1.17 -0.63 -9.69
N ILE A 50 2.26 0.14 -9.78
CA ILE A 50 3.12 0.24 -10.95
C ILE A 50 4.58 0.41 -10.52
N SER A 51 5.52 -0.26 -11.20
CA SER A 51 6.94 0.08 -11.09
C SER A 51 7.29 1.13 -12.14
N TYR A 52 7.86 2.25 -11.69
CA TYR A 52 8.26 3.35 -12.55
C TYR A 52 9.47 4.07 -11.94
N ASP A 53 10.47 4.37 -12.79
CA ASP A 53 11.68 5.12 -12.41
C ASP A 53 12.38 4.63 -11.13
N GLY A 54 12.55 3.30 -11.02
CA GLY A 54 13.23 2.68 -9.88
C GLY A 54 12.43 2.65 -8.58
N ARG A 55 11.16 3.08 -8.61
CA ARG A 55 10.23 3.05 -7.46
C ARG A 55 9.01 2.19 -7.76
N VAL A 56 8.31 1.82 -6.70
CA VAL A 56 6.93 1.33 -6.78
C VAL A 56 6.02 2.48 -6.40
N TYR A 57 5.01 2.73 -7.23
CA TYR A 57 3.89 3.62 -6.94
C TYR A 57 2.63 2.78 -6.81
N VAL A 58 1.73 3.16 -5.90
CA VAL A 58 0.45 2.50 -5.69
C VAL A 58 -0.61 3.56 -5.61
N TYR A 59 -1.49 3.57 -6.60
CA TYR A 59 -2.75 4.29 -6.49
C TYR A 59 -3.74 3.49 -5.67
N THR A 60 -4.51 4.16 -4.84
CA THR A 60 -5.58 3.55 -4.07
C THR A 60 -6.84 4.40 -4.20
N GLY A 61 -8.01 3.77 -4.13
CA GLY A 61 -9.20 4.47 -3.69
C GLY A 61 -9.09 4.87 -2.21
N HIS A 62 -9.99 5.74 -1.78
CA HIS A 62 -10.11 6.20 -0.40
C HIS A 62 -11.52 5.90 0.13
N ASP A 63 -11.59 5.00 1.11
CA ASP A 63 -12.82 4.72 1.85
C ASP A 63 -12.96 5.75 2.99
N GLU A 64 -14.12 6.39 3.10
CA GLU A 64 -14.38 7.40 4.14
C GLU A 64 -14.58 6.78 5.54
N ASP A 65 -14.15 7.50 6.57
CA ASP A 65 -14.32 7.08 7.96
C ASP A 65 -15.79 6.82 8.33
N GLY A 66 -16.04 5.64 8.91
CA GLY A 66 -17.38 5.25 9.36
C GLY A 66 -18.39 5.04 8.23
N SER A 67 -17.92 4.93 6.97
CA SER A 67 -18.81 4.69 5.85
C SER A 67 -19.50 3.33 5.95
N THR A 68 -20.74 3.29 5.45
CA THR A 68 -21.56 2.06 5.37
C THR A 68 -21.85 1.65 3.91
N THR A 69 -21.20 2.35 2.98
CA THR A 69 -21.30 2.18 1.52
C THR A 69 -20.05 2.77 0.86
N TYR A 70 -19.86 2.62 -0.45
CA TYR A 70 -18.70 3.16 -1.17
C TYR A 70 -18.86 4.63 -1.58
N ASN A 71 -18.92 5.55 -0.60
CA ASN A 71 -18.99 7.01 -0.84
C ASN A 71 -17.61 7.63 -1.09
N MET A 72 -16.89 7.09 -2.06
CA MET A 72 -15.50 7.47 -2.35
C MET A 72 -15.46 8.68 -3.29
N ILE A 73 -14.57 9.63 -3.02
CA ILE A 73 -14.50 10.91 -3.75
C ILE A 73 -13.14 11.19 -4.41
N ASN A 74 -12.10 10.40 -4.11
CA ASN A 74 -10.76 10.63 -4.63
C ASN A 74 -9.90 9.36 -4.65
N TRP A 75 -8.75 9.48 -5.32
CA TRP A 75 -7.70 8.46 -5.36
C TRP A 75 -6.43 9.05 -4.78
N HIS A 76 -5.75 8.28 -3.92
CA HIS A 76 -4.49 8.64 -3.31
C HIS A 76 -3.32 7.93 -3.97
N LEU A 77 -2.13 8.51 -3.85
CA LEU A 77 -0.89 7.96 -4.39
C LEU A 77 0.12 7.75 -3.28
N TYR A 78 0.66 6.54 -3.22
CA TYR A 78 1.77 6.17 -2.35
C TYR A 78 2.96 5.69 -3.18
N SER A 79 4.17 5.79 -2.63
CA SER A 79 5.35 5.21 -3.29
C SER A 79 6.37 4.63 -2.32
N SER A 80 7.15 3.67 -2.77
CA SER A 80 8.25 3.09 -2.01
C SER A 80 9.44 2.74 -2.92
N GLU A 81 10.66 2.85 -2.37
CA GLU A 81 11.89 2.33 -2.97
C GLU A 81 12.28 0.97 -2.39
N ASP A 82 11.75 0.62 -1.23
CA ASP A 82 12.23 -0.48 -0.41
C ASP A 82 11.14 -1.48 -0.01
N MET A 83 9.90 -1.29 -0.49
CA MET A 83 8.72 -2.10 -0.19
C MET A 83 8.32 -2.14 1.29
N ALA A 84 8.88 -1.24 2.10
CA ALA A 84 8.62 -1.17 3.54
C ALA A 84 8.20 0.22 3.99
N ASN A 85 8.92 1.26 3.55
CA ASN A 85 8.61 2.65 3.84
C ASN A 85 7.84 3.24 2.66
N TRP A 86 6.61 3.68 2.92
CA TRP A 86 5.71 4.24 1.94
C TRP A 86 5.58 5.75 2.18
N GLN A 87 5.87 6.53 1.14
CA GLN A 87 5.66 7.97 1.08
C GLN A 87 4.25 8.27 0.57
N ASP A 88 3.49 9.07 1.30
CA ASP A 88 2.22 9.64 0.86
C ASP A 88 2.43 10.83 -0.09
N HIS A 89 1.79 10.82 -1.25
CA HIS A 89 1.79 11.94 -2.22
C HIS A 89 0.46 12.68 -2.27
N GLY A 90 -0.46 12.34 -1.36
CA GLY A 90 -1.82 12.86 -1.31
C GLY A 90 -2.69 12.37 -2.45
N SER A 91 -3.65 13.21 -2.83
CA SER A 91 -4.68 12.90 -3.83
C SER A 91 -4.41 13.63 -5.16
N PRO A 92 -3.71 13.01 -6.14
CA PRO A 92 -3.42 13.64 -7.43
C PRO A 92 -4.64 13.77 -8.35
N LEU A 93 -5.73 13.04 -8.06
CA LEU A 93 -6.95 12.97 -8.85
C LEU A 93 -8.16 12.83 -7.91
N SER A 94 -9.28 13.47 -8.25
CA SER A 94 -10.53 13.29 -7.52
C SER A 94 -11.73 13.19 -8.47
N LEU A 95 -12.90 12.87 -7.90
CA LEU A 95 -14.17 12.85 -8.63
C LEU A 95 -14.43 14.15 -9.40
N SER A 96 -13.98 15.30 -8.89
CA SER A 96 -14.19 16.60 -9.52
C SER A 96 -13.38 16.81 -10.80
N THR A 97 -12.37 15.96 -11.06
CA THR A 97 -11.64 15.97 -12.34
C THR A 97 -12.57 15.62 -13.51
N PHE A 98 -13.57 14.77 -13.27
CA PHE A 98 -14.57 14.37 -14.26
C PHE A 98 -15.84 15.20 -14.09
N THR A 99 -15.96 16.33 -14.79
CA THR A 99 -17.08 17.27 -14.60
C THR A 99 -18.46 16.69 -14.97
N TRP A 100 -18.47 15.56 -15.67
CA TRP A 100 -19.66 14.79 -16.03
C TRP A 100 -20.02 13.71 -15.01
N ALA A 101 -19.21 13.49 -13.97
CA ALA A 101 -19.45 12.53 -12.90
C ALA A 101 -20.06 13.20 -11.65
N ASN A 102 -20.77 12.42 -10.81
CA ASN A 102 -21.37 12.93 -9.56
C ASN A 102 -21.20 12.05 -8.32
N ALA A 103 -20.65 10.85 -8.45
CA ALA A 103 -20.35 9.96 -7.32
C ALA A 103 -19.35 8.87 -7.73
N ASN A 104 -18.96 8.06 -6.75
CA ASN A 104 -18.32 6.76 -6.94
C ASN A 104 -16.95 6.85 -7.61
N ALA A 105 -15.99 7.58 -7.01
CA ALA A 105 -14.59 7.50 -7.41
C ALA A 105 -13.99 6.15 -6.97
N TRP A 106 -14.45 5.07 -7.61
CA TRP A 106 -14.06 3.69 -7.31
C TRP A 106 -12.84 3.31 -8.14
N ALA A 107 -12.22 2.17 -7.82
CA ALA A 107 -11.14 1.50 -8.54
C ALA A 107 -10.64 2.17 -9.83
N GLY A 108 -9.33 2.39 -9.90
CA GLY A 108 -8.70 2.91 -11.10
C GLY A 108 -7.30 2.37 -11.29
N GLN A 109 -6.80 2.42 -12.51
CA GLN A 109 -5.45 1.97 -12.84
C GLN A 109 -4.72 3.00 -13.70
N ILE A 110 -3.44 3.19 -13.38
CA ILE A 110 -2.51 4.03 -14.13
C ILE A 110 -1.66 3.24 -15.11
N ILE A 111 -1.34 3.83 -16.26
CA ILE A 111 -0.32 3.32 -17.18
C ILE A 111 0.43 4.46 -17.88
N PRO A 112 1.78 4.38 -18.01
CA PRO A 112 2.56 5.33 -18.79
C PRO A 112 2.55 4.95 -20.28
N ARG A 113 2.44 5.96 -21.15
CA ARG A 113 2.67 5.84 -22.59
C ARG A 113 2.98 7.23 -23.17
N ASN A 114 3.80 7.32 -24.21
CA ASN A 114 4.06 8.57 -24.94
C ASN A 114 4.43 9.76 -24.02
N ASP A 115 5.32 9.52 -23.04
CA ASP A 115 5.77 10.50 -22.05
C ASP A 115 4.65 11.12 -21.19
N LYS A 116 3.53 10.40 -21.06
CA LYS A 116 2.36 10.77 -20.27
C LYS A 116 1.88 9.61 -19.41
N PHE A 117 1.03 9.93 -18.45
CA PHE A 117 0.34 8.99 -17.58
C PHE A 117 -1.16 9.05 -17.82
N TYR A 118 -1.78 7.89 -17.97
CA TYR A 118 -3.21 7.73 -18.20
C TYR A 118 -3.81 6.97 -17.02
N PHE A 119 -4.76 7.60 -16.34
CA PHE A 119 -5.49 7.02 -15.21
C PHE A 119 -6.92 6.72 -15.65
N TYR A 120 -7.27 5.43 -15.69
CA TYR A 120 -8.63 4.99 -15.99
C TYR A 120 -9.38 4.77 -14.69
N ALA A 121 -10.61 5.27 -14.60
CA ALA A 121 -11.36 5.31 -13.34
C ALA A 121 -12.82 4.91 -13.53
N SER A 122 -13.35 4.14 -12.59
CA SER A 122 -14.79 3.96 -12.44
C SER A 122 -15.40 5.20 -11.81
N VAL A 123 -16.39 5.81 -12.48
CA VAL A 123 -17.15 6.93 -11.94
C VAL A 123 -18.62 6.84 -12.31
N ARG A 124 -19.49 7.42 -11.50
CA ARG A 124 -20.92 7.51 -11.81
C ARG A 124 -21.20 8.77 -12.64
N HIS A 125 -21.65 8.57 -13.87
CA HIS A 125 -22.14 9.64 -14.74
C HIS A 125 -23.37 10.32 -14.11
N THR A 126 -23.52 11.63 -14.30
CA THR A 126 -24.70 12.40 -13.87
C THR A 126 -26.05 11.84 -14.34
N THR A 127 -26.07 11.09 -15.44
CA THR A 127 -27.26 10.38 -15.97
C THR A 127 -27.64 9.16 -15.13
N GLY A 128 -26.73 8.64 -14.31
CA GLY A 128 -26.97 7.62 -13.31
C GLY A 128 -26.20 6.32 -13.49
N SER A 129 -25.58 6.10 -14.66
CA SER A 129 -24.82 4.89 -14.99
C SER A 129 -23.38 4.94 -14.48
N MET A 130 -22.81 3.77 -14.19
CA MET A 130 -21.36 3.62 -14.05
C MET A 130 -20.69 3.66 -15.42
N ALA A 131 -19.54 4.33 -15.49
CA ALA A 131 -18.75 4.49 -16.69
C ALA A 131 -17.26 4.51 -16.36
N ILE A 132 -16.44 4.27 -17.37
CA ILE A 132 -14.99 4.41 -17.27
C ILE A 132 -14.57 5.74 -17.89
N GLY A 133 -14.00 6.61 -17.06
CA GLY A 133 -13.30 7.83 -17.49
C GLY A 133 -11.81 7.59 -17.70
N VAL A 134 -11.15 8.50 -18.42
CA VAL A 134 -9.68 8.55 -18.51
C VAL A 134 -9.21 9.96 -18.18
N ALA A 135 -8.24 10.08 -17.28
CA ALA A 135 -7.57 11.34 -16.98
C ALA A 135 -6.09 11.24 -17.36
N VAL A 136 -5.48 12.36 -17.73
CA VAL A 136 -4.13 12.43 -18.28
C VAL A 136 -3.28 13.41 -17.48
N SER A 137 -2.02 13.05 -17.24
CA SER A 137 -1.00 13.92 -16.66
C SER A 137 0.36 13.73 -17.32
N ASP A 138 1.22 14.74 -17.21
CA ASP A 138 2.64 14.68 -17.56
C ASP A 138 3.51 14.13 -16.41
N SER A 139 2.90 13.89 -15.24
CA SER A 139 3.57 13.40 -14.04
C SER A 139 2.77 12.27 -13.41
N ILE A 140 3.45 11.27 -12.88
CA ILE A 140 2.82 10.20 -12.11
C ILE A 140 2.16 10.74 -10.84
N ALA A 141 2.57 11.90 -10.32
CA ALA A 141 1.95 12.54 -9.16
C ALA A 141 0.88 13.58 -9.54
N GLY A 142 0.46 13.61 -10.82
CA GLY A 142 -0.49 14.59 -11.29
C GLY A 142 0.08 16.02 -11.39
N PRO A 143 -0.80 17.04 -11.45
CA PRO A 143 -2.26 16.92 -11.45
C PRO A 143 -2.79 16.24 -12.71
N PHE A 144 -3.91 15.55 -12.60
CA PHE A 144 -4.60 14.91 -13.72
C PHE A 144 -5.73 15.78 -14.27
N THR A 145 -5.97 15.68 -15.57
CA THR A 145 -7.03 16.39 -16.30
C THR A 145 -7.84 15.42 -17.14
N ASP A 146 -9.16 15.63 -17.21
CA ASP A 146 -10.04 14.89 -18.14
C ASP A 146 -9.95 15.52 -19.54
N PRO A 147 -9.35 14.84 -20.54
CA PRO A 147 -9.23 15.37 -21.89
C PRO A 147 -10.51 15.17 -22.72
N LEU A 148 -11.43 14.31 -22.28
CA LEU A 148 -12.63 13.93 -23.04
C LEU A 148 -13.84 14.79 -22.66
N GLY A 149 -13.95 15.16 -21.39
CA GLY A 149 -15.15 15.80 -20.84
C GLY A 149 -16.37 14.87 -20.86
N GLY A 150 -16.16 13.56 -20.95
CA GLY A 150 -17.17 12.52 -21.01
C GLY A 150 -16.57 11.12 -20.80
N PRO A 151 -17.41 10.07 -20.70
CA PRO A 151 -16.94 8.71 -20.53
C PRO A 151 -16.17 8.21 -21.75
N LEU A 152 -15.11 7.41 -21.52
CA LEU A 152 -14.44 6.66 -22.57
C LEU A 152 -15.30 5.46 -22.99
N VAL A 153 -15.85 4.73 -22.01
CA VAL A 153 -16.84 3.66 -22.23
C VAL A 153 -17.93 3.72 -21.14
N GLU A 154 -19.16 3.36 -21.50
CA GLU A 154 -20.32 3.42 -20.58
C GLU A 154 -21.26 2.25 -20.86
N ASN A 155 -21.26 1.26 -19.97
CA ASN A 155 -22.16 0.10 -20.00
C ASN A 155 -22.61 -0.33 -18.60
N ASN A 156 -22.49 0.57 -17.60
CA ASN A 156 -22.85 0.33 -16.20
C ASN A 156 -21.98 -0.72 -15.49
N GLU A 157 -20.75 -0.92 -15.95
CA GLU A 157 -19.73 -1.77 -15.31
C GLU A 157 -18.52 -0.93 -14.85
N ILE A 158 -17.65 -1.57 -14.06
CA ILE A 158 -16.63 -0.90 -13.23
C ILE A 158 -15.27 -1.63 -13.31
N ASP A 159 -14.32 -1.18 -12.50
CA ASP A 159 -13.00 -1.75 -12.26
C ASP A 159 -12.13 -1.87 -13.51
N PRO A 160 -11.67 -0.73 -14.05
CA PRO A 160 -10.84 -0.74 -15.24
C PRO A 160 -9.45 -1.30 -14.94
N THR A 161 -8.97 -2.15 -15.84
CA THR A 161 -7.56 -2.53 -15.94
C THR A 161 -7.03 -2.28 -17.34
N VAL A 162 -5.80 -1.79 -17.42
CA VAL A 162 -5.16 -1.41 -18.67
C VAL A 162 -3.81 -2.10 -18.79
N PHE A 163 -3.51 -2.60 -19.99
CA PHE A 163 -2.22 -3.20 -20.28
C PHE A 163 -1.79 -2.87 -21.72
N ILE A 164 -0.47 -2.81 -21.95
CA ILE A 164 0.14 -2.64 -23.27
C ILE A 164 0.91 -3.92 -23.58
N ASP A 165 0.58 -4.58 -24.69
CA ASP A 165 1.28 -5.78 -25.15
C ASP A 165 2.62 -5.44 -25.80
N ASP A 166 3.45 -6.46 -26.03
CA ASP A 166 4.79 -6.31 -26.61
C ASP A 166 4.77 -5.75 -28.04
N ASP A 167 3.64 -5.87 -28.76
CA ASP A 167 3.44 -5.30 -30.09
C ASP A 167 2.99 -3.83 -30.07
N GLY A 168 2.84 -3.24 -28.87
CA GLY A 168 2.40 -1.87 -28.66
C GLY A 168 0.87 -1.69 -28.64
N GLN A 169 0.08 -2.74 -28.88
CA GLN A 169 -1.37 -2.65 -28.74
C GLN A 169 -1.76 -2.53 -27.27
N ALA A 170 -2.48 -1.46 -26.95
CA ALA A 170 -3.07 -1.28 -25.62
C ALA A 170 -4.48 -1.87 -25.57
N TYR A 171 -4.84 -2.41 -24.42
CA TYR A 171 -6.17 -2.93 -24.15
C TYR A 171 -6.67 -2.37 -22.81
N LEU A 172 -7.94 -2.00 -22.78
CA LEU A 172 -8.67 -1.66 -21.56
C LEU A 172 -9.71 -2.75 -21.33
N TYR A 173 -9.71 -3.33 -20.13
CA TYR A 173 -10.72 -4.25 -19.63
C TYR A 173 -11.44 -3.61 -18.45
N TRP A 174 -12.66 -4.04 -18.19
CA TRP A 174 -13.43 -3.67 -17.01
C TRP A 174 -14.57 -4.69 -16.85
N GLY A 175 -15.13 -4.83 -15.65
CA GLY A 175 -16.19 -5.79 -15.46
C GLY A 175 -16.76 -5.94 -14.06
N ASN A 176 -18.10 -5.85 -13.96
CA ASN A 176 -18.94 -6.42 -12.90
C ASN A 176 -20.42 -6.31 -13.34
N PRO A 177 -21.15 -7.43 -13.55
CA PRO A 177 -20.74 -8.82 -13.35
C PRO A 177 -20.10 -9.48 -14.58
N ASP A 178 -20.15 -8.85 -15.75
CA ASP A 178 -19.56 -9.37 -16.98
C ASP A 178 -18.12 -8.87 -17.14
N LEU A 179 -17.42 -9.32 -18.18
CA LEU A 179 -16.05 -8.90 -18.46
C LEU A 179 -15.98 -8.36 -19.89
N TRP A 180 -15.50 -7.13 -20.03
CA TRP A 180 -15.45 -6.41 -21.31
C TRP A 180 -14.03 -5.99 -21.63
N TYR A 181 -13.78 -5.74 -22.92
CA TYR A 181 -12.57 -5.05 -23.34
C TYR A 181 -12.78 -4.19 -24.60
N VAL A 182 -11.86 -3.26 -24.81
CA VAL A 182 -11.62 -2.55 -26.07
C VAL A 182 -10.13 -2.54 -26.41
N LYS A 183 -9.82 -2.36 -27.69
CA LYS A 183 -8.48 -2.02 -28.16
C LYS A 183 -8.32 -0.51 -28.17
N LEU A 184 -7.49 -0.01 -27.26
CA LEU A 184 -7.18 1.42 -27.22
C LEU A 184 -6.34 1.81 -28.45
N ASN A 185 -6.56 3.02 -28.94
CA ASN A 185 -5.69 3.61 -29.94
C ASN A 185 -4.39 4.10 -29.26
N GLU A 186 -3.37 4.45 -30.05
CA GLU A 186 -2.07 4.88 -29.51
C GLU A 186 -2.15 6.13 -28.63
N ASP A 187 -3.20 6.95 -28.77
CA ASP A 187 -3.45 8.14 -27.96
C ASP A 187 -3.92 7.83 -26.53
N MET A 188 -4.31 6.57 -26.26
CA MET A 188 -4.83 6.05 -24.98
C MET A 188 -6.14 6.70 -24.49
N ILE A 189 -6.72 7.62 -25.25
CA ILE A 189 -7.96 8.35 -24.91
C ILE A 189 -9.08 8.07 -25.92
N SER A 190 -8.83 7.19 -26.88
CA SER A 190 -9.83 6.67 -27.79
C SER A 190 -9.60 5.17 -28.02
N PHE A 191 -10.59 4.50 -28.60
CA PHE A 191 -10.49 3.08 -28.96
C PHE A 191 -11.02 2.84 -30.37
N SER A 192 -10.65 1.70 -30.95
CA SER A 192 -11.16 1.25 -32.25
C SER A 192 -11.86 -0.10 -32.13
N GLY A 193 -12.75 -0.38 -33.08
CA GLY A 193 -13.60 -1.57 -33.04
C GLY A 193 -14.81 -1.39 -32.10
N SER A 194 -15.37 -2.51 -31.65
CA SER A 194 -16.52 -2.55 -30.74
C SER A 194 -16.09 -2.88 -29.32
N VAL A 195 -16.80 -2.30 -28.35
CA VAL A 195 -16.85 -2.83 -26.98
C VAL A 195 -17.23 -4.31 -27.03
N THR A 196 -16.36 -5.17 -26.52
CA THR A 196 -16.46 -6.62 -26.73
C THR A 196 -16.53 -7.34 -25.39
N GLN A 197 -17.58 -8.13 -25.18
CA GLN A 197 -17.72 -8.99 -24.01
C GLN A 197 -16.87 -10.25 -24.17
N ILE A 198 -16.13 -10.62 -23.13
CA ILE A 198 -15.42 -11.89 -23.04
C ILE A 198 -16.39 -12.96 -22.53
N PRO A 199 -16.56 -14.07 -23.26
CA PRO A 199 -17.40 -15.18 -22.78
C PRO A 199 -16.86 -15.76 -21.47
N LEU A 200 -17.60 -15.58 -20.39
CA LEU A 200 -17.31 -16.20 -19.10
C LEU A 200 -17.73 -17.67 -19.13
N THR A 201 -16.78 -18.56 -19.46
CA THR A 201 -16.97 -20.02 -19.44
C THR A 201 -16.43 -20.64 -18.17
N THR A 202 -16.99 -21.77 -17.71
CA THR A 202 -16.47 -22.49 -16.53
C THR A 202 -15.06 -23.03 -16.73
N ALA A 203 -14.67 -23.35 -17.97
CA ALA A 203 -13.30 -23.71 -18.32
C ALA A 203 -12.34 -22.51 -18.17
N GLY A 204 -12.81 -21.31 -18.48
CA GLY A 204 -12.03 -20.08 -18.42
C GLY A 204 -11.98 -19.44 -17.04
N PHE A 205 -13.02 -19.59 -16.22
CA PHE A 205 -13.19 -18.81 -14.98
C PHE A 205 -13.67 -19.66 -13.80
N GLY A 206 -13.52 -20.98 -13.87
CA GLY A 206 -13.98 -21.91 -12.83
C GLY A 206 -15.50 -21.97 -12.70
N THR A 207 -16.00 -22.91 -11.90
CA THR A 207 -17.44 -23.09 -11.65
C THR A 207 -17.84 -22.46 -10.32
N ARG A 208 -18.86 -21.61 -10.33
CA ARG A 208 -19.53 -21.09 -9.13
C ARG A 208 -20.67 -22.05 -8.74
N SER A 209 -20.71 -22.43 -7.47
CA SER A 209 -21.83 -23.21 -6.92
C SER A 209 -22.91 -22.28 -6.39
N GLY A 210 -24.19 -22.65 -6.54
CA GLY A 210 -25.30 -21.97 -5.87
C GLY A 210 -25.89 -20.77 -6.62
N ASN A 211 -25.37 -20.41 -7.80
CA ASN A 211 -25.96 -19.40 -8.68
C ASN A 211 -25.90 -19.87 -10.14
N ALA A 212 -27.05 -20.32 -10.68
CA ALA A 212 -27.13 -20.84 -12.05
C ALA A 212 -27.09 -19.74 -13.12
N GLU A 213 -27.44 -18.51 -12.77
CA GLU A 213 -27.40 -17.35 -13.68
C GLU A 213 -25.97 -16.83 -13.86
N ARG A 214 -25.13 -16.99 -12.84
CA ARG A 214 -23.69 -16.67 -12.87
C ARG A 214 -22.86 -17.93 -12.60
N PRO A 215 -22.74 -18.85 -13.58
CA PRO A 215 -22.15 -20.17 -13.35
C PRO A 215 -20.62 -20.15 -13.19
N THR A 216 -19.96 -19.00 -13.41
CA THR A 216 -18.50 -18.85 -13.27
C THR A 216 -18.11 -18.09 -12.03
N THR A 217 -16.85 -18.24 -11.60
CA THR A 217 -16.39 -17.63 -10.34
C THR A 217 -16.05 -16.16 -10.48
N PHE A 218 -15.88 -15.63 -11.71
CA PHE A 218 -15.61 -14.21 -11.96
C PHE A 218 -16.67 -13.32 -11.31
N GLU A 219 -16.21 -12.33 -10.54
CA GLU A 219 -17.05 -11.32 -9.92
C GLU A 219 -16.73 -9.93 -10.45
N GLU A 220 -15.52 -9.43 -10.20
CA GLU A 220 -15.08 -8.06 -10.53
C GLU A 220 -13.55 -7.92 -10.53
N ALA A 221 -13.05 -6.67 -10.55
CA ALA A 221 -11.65 -6.32 -10.38
C ALA A 221 -10.66 -7.09 -11.27
N PRO A 222 -10.85 -7.13 -12.61
CA PRO A 222 -9.88 -7.75 -13.49
C PRO A 222 -8.52 -7.06 -13.36
N TRP A 223 -7.44 -7.83 -13.36
CA TRP A 223 -6.06 -7.37 -13.49
C TRP A 223 -5.38 -8.17 -14.58
N VAL A 224 -5.11 -7.51 -15.71
CA VAL A 224 -4.55 -8.15 -16.91
C VAL A 224 -3.12 -7.70 -17.14
N TYR A 225 -2.23 -8.67 -17.32
CA TYR A 225 -0.84 -8.40 -17.71
C TYR A 225 -0.25 -9.61 -18.43
N LYS A 226 0.91 -9.40 -19.04
CA LYS A 226 1.67 -10.45 -19.70
C LYS A 226 2.99 -10.67 -18.98
N ARG A 227 3.40 -11.92 -18.84
CA ARG A 227 4.73 -12.29 -18.34
C ARG A 227 5.27 -13.44 -19.18
N ASN A 228 6.39 -13.19 -19.86
CA ASN A 228 6.88 -14.04 -20.95
C ASN A 228 5.76 -14.22 -22.00
N ASP A 229 5.56 -15.43 -22.53
CA ASP A 229 4.52 -15.74 -23.51
C ASP A 229 3.14 -16.07 -22.89
N ILE A 230 2.92 -15.76 -21.61
CA ILE A 230 1.69 -16.07 -20.88
C ILE A 230 0.95 -14.77 -20.53
N TYR A 231 -0.32 -14.70 -20.91
CA TYR A 231 -1.24 -13.65 -20.47
C TYR A 231 -1.96 -14.12 -19.21
N TYR A 232 -2.03 -13.27 -18.20
CA TYR A 232 -2.69 -13.52 -16.94
C TYR A 232 -3.89 -12.60 -16.82
N LEU A 233 -5.01 -13.15 -16.35
CA LEU A 233 -6.17 -12.40 -15.92
C LEU A 233 -6.50 -12.84 -14.50
N ILE A 234 -6.24 -11.95 -13.56
CA ILE A 234 -6.52 -12.12 -12.14
C ILE A 234 -7.79 -11.36 -11.82
N TYR A 235 -8.62 -11.85 -10.91
CA TYR A 235 -9.92 -11.25 -10.64
C TYR A 235 -10.43 -11.58 -9.24
N ALA A 236 -11.28 -10.71 -8.71
CA ALA A 236 -12.08 -10.99 -7.53
C ALA A 236 -13.19 -11.99 -7.87
N ALA A 237 -13.44 -12.93 -6.97
CA ALA A 237 -14.29 -14.07 -7.24
C ALA A 237 -15.20 -14.42 -6.04
N ASN A 238 -16.36 -15.02 -6.36
CA ASN A 238 -17.33 -15.57 -5.40
C ASN A 238 -17.81 -14.62 -4.30
N CYS A 239 -18.35 -13.44 -4.65
CA CYS A 239 -18.97 -12.58 -3.64
C CYS A 239 -20.19 -13.26 -2.98
N CYS A 240 -20.44 -13.10 -1.68
CA CYS A 240 -19.63 -12.40 -0.68
C CYS A 240 -19.50 -13.30 0.56
N SER A 241 -18.31 -13.58 1.11
CA SER A 241 -17.00 -12.91 0.99
C SER A 241 -16.10 -13.45 -0.15
N GLU A 242 -15.39 -12.54 -0.82
CA GLU A 242 -14.60 -12.82 -2.02
C GLU A 242 -13.30 -13.59 -1.78
N ASP A 243 -12.81 -14.26 -2.82
CA ASP A 243 -11.45 -14.77 -2.97
C ASP A 243 -10.81 -14.21 -4.26
N ILE A 244 -9.48 -14.25 -4.38
CA ILE A 244 -8.78 -13.87 -5.62
C ILE A 244 -8.40 -15.11 -6.40
N ARG A 245 -8.80 -15.14 -7.67
CA ARG A 245 -8.56 -16.24 -8.60
C ARG A 245 -7.90 -15.72 -9.87
N TYR A 246 -7.43 -16.65 -10.69
CA TYR A 246 -6.84 -16.28 -11.96
C TYR A 246 -6.99 -17.33 -13.04
N SER A 247 -6.79 -16.83 -14.25
CA SER A 247 -6.80 -17.57 -15.50
C SER A 247 -5.60 -17.14 -16.34
N THR A 248 -5.18 -18.02 -17.24
CA THR A 248 -4.14 -17.71 -18.22
C THR A 248 -4.63 -17.91 -19.64
N GLY A 249 -4.12 -17.12 -20.57
CA GLY A 249 -4.42 -17.20 -22.00
C GLY A 249 -3.16 -17.18 -22.86
N THR A 250 -3.35 -17.44 -24.16
CA THR A 250 -2.29 -17.37 -25.19
C THR A 250 -2.34 -16.08 -26.01
N SER A 251 -3.30 -15.20 -25.74
CA SER A 251 -3.38 -13.86 -26.30
C SER A 251 -4.00 -12.90 -25.28
N ALA A 252 -3.86 -11.60 -25.53
CA ALA A 252 -4.54 -10.52 -24.83
C ALA A 252 -6.01 -10.83 -24.51
N THR A 253 -6.73 -11.40 -25.46
CA THR A 253 -8.20 -11.58 -25.39
C THR A 253 -8.60 -13.03 -25.10
N GLY A 254 -7.67 -13.86 -24.64
CA GLY A 254 -7.90 -15.29 -24.40
C GLY A 254 -7.66 -16.17 -25.65
N PRO A 255 -8.29 -17.36 -25.76
CA PRO A 255 -9.21 -17.94 -24.79
C PRO A 255 -8.55 -18.15 -23.43
N TRP A 256 -9.32 -17.90 -22.36
CA TRP A 256 -8.85 -18.03 -20.99
C TRP A 256 -8.98 -19.47 -20.51
N THR A 257 -8.04 -19.90 -19.67
CA THR A 257 -8.09 -21.17 -18.95
C THR A 257 -7.89 -20.92 -17.47
N TYR A 258 -8.84 -21.39 -16.66
CA TYR A 258 -8.81 -21.24 -15.20
C TYR A 258 -7.58 -21.94 -14.59
N ARG A 259 -6.99 -21.31 -13.56
CA ARG A 259 -5.77 -21.82 -12.89
C ARG A 259 -5.88 -21.99 -11.39
N GLY A 260 -6.88 -21.41 -10.74
CA GLY A 260 -7.13 -21.64 -9.32
C GLY A 260 -7.17 -20.37 -8.48
N VAL A 261 -6.97 -20.56 -7.18
CA VAL A 261 -7.02 -19.52 -6.15
C VAL A 261 -5.61 -18.99 -5.89
N ILE A 262 -5.43 -17.67 -6.00
CA ILE A 262 -4.24 -16.96 -5.54
C ILE A 262 -4.40 -16.65 -4.06
N MET A 263 -5.49 -15.99 -3.65
CA MET A 263 -5.72 -15.63 -2.26
C MET A 263 -7.09 -16.14 -1.83
N PRO A 264 -7.18 -17.02 -0.83
CA PRO A 264 -8.46 -17.51 -0.33
C PRO A 264 -9.19 -16.41 0.44
N THR A 265 -10.50 -16.58 0.63
CA THR A 265 -11.30 -15.72 1.52
C THR A 265 -10.73 -15.67 2.92
N GLU A 266 -10.22 -14.51 3.32
CA GLU A 266 -9.69 -14.22 4.64
C GLU A 266 -9.62 -12.72 4.89
N GLY A 267 -9.31 -12.31 6.13
CA GLY A 267 -9.30 -10.91 6.51
C GLY A 267 -10.67 -10.36 6.95
N GLY A 268 -10.73 -9.04 7.14
CA GLY A 268 -11.90 -8.30 7.62
C GLY A 268 -12.78 -7.68 6.53
N SER A 269 -12.28 -7.61 5.28
CA SER A 269 -13.07 -7.15 4.14
C SER A 269 -13.89 -8.30 3.55
N PHE A 270 -15.10 -8.01 3.05
CA PHE A 270 -15.88 -8.98 2.28
C PHE A 270 -15.65 -8.89 0.77
N THR A 271 -15.03 -7.80 0.30
CA THR A 271 -14.48 -7.65 -1.06
C THR A 271 -12.97 -7.84 -1.06
N ASN A 272 -12.39 -8.06 -2.24
CA ASN A 272 -10.94 -8.09 -2.48
C ASN A 272 -10.62 -7.54 -3.88
N HIS A 273 -9.46 -6.93 -4.09
CA HIS A 273 -9.09 -6.32 -5.37
C HIS A 273 -7.59 -6.55 -5.68
N PRO A 274 -7.23 -7.22 -6.79
CA PRO A 274 -5.85 -7.61 -7.06
C PRO A 274 -5.04 -6.51 -7.76
N GLY A 275 -3.73 -6.49 -7.49
CA GLY A 275 -2.72 -5.81 -8.28
C GLY A 275 -1.40 -6.59 -8.27
N ILE A 276 -0.73 -6.75 -9.42
CA ILE A 276 0.57 -7.43 -9.52
C ILE A 276 1.59 -6.59 -10.25
N ILE A 277 2.79 -6.51 -9.69
CA ILE A 277 3.98 -5.95 -10.33
C ILE A 277 5.20 -6.85 -10.10
N ASP A 278 6.18 -6.70 -10.98
CA ASP A 278 7.56 -7.14 -10.74
C ASP A 278 8.40 -5.91 -10.38
N PHE A 279 9.19 -6.02 -9.30
CA PHE A 279 10.10 -4.96 -8.85
C PHE A 279 11.36 -5.59 -8.24
N ASN A 280 12.54 -5.11 -8.67
CA ASN A 280 13.84 -5.60 -8.19
C ASN A 280 13.96 -7.14 -8.12
N GLU A 281 13.66 -7.80 -9.25
CA GLU A 281 13.71 -9.27 -9.43
C GLU A 281 12.70 -10.09 -8.59
N THR A 282 11.78 -9.43 -7.88
CA THR A 282 10.74 -10.08 -7.07
C THR A 282 9.35 -9.68 -7.56
N SER A 283 8.39 -10.59 -7.44
CA SER A 283 6.99 -10.33 -7.78
C SER A 283 6.19 -9.99 -6.53
N TYR A 284 5.30 -9.01 -6.64
CA TYR A 284 4.48 -8.52 -5.53
C TYR A 284 3.00 -8.61 -5.88
N PHE A 285 2.22 -9.05 -4.91
CA PHE A 285 0.77 -9.16 -4.98
C PHE A 285 0.15 -8.18 -3.99
N PHE A 286 -0.44 -7.11 -4.51
CA PHE A 286 -1.22 -6.13 -3.78
C PHE A 286 -2.67 -6.55 -3.73
N TYR A 287 -3.30 -6.25 -2.60
CA TYR A 287 -4.70 -6.57 -2.31
C TYR A 287 -5.24 -5.58 -1.27
N HIS A 288 -6.55 -5.63 -0.97
CA HIS A 288 -7.11 -4.91 0.17
C HIS A 288 -7.66 -5.87 1.23
N ASN A 289 -7.70 -5.40 2.47
CA ASN A 289 -8.24 -6.08 3.65
C ASN A 289 -9.06 -5.07 4.48
N GLY A 290 -9.57 -5.42 5.65
CA GLY A 290 -10.10 -4.50 6.67
C GLY A 290 -9.27 -4.57 7.95
N ALA A 291 -7.95 -4.39 7.82
CA ALA A 291 -6.99 -4.71 8.90
C ALA A 291 -6.78 -3.55 9.89
N LEU A 292 -7.07 -2.30 9.50
CA LEU A 292 -6.95 -1.15 10.39
C LEU A 292 -8.03 -1.17 11.49
N PRO A 293 -7.80 -0.49 12.63
CA PRO A 293 -8.78 -0.43 13.72
C PRO A 293 -10.12 0.17 13.27
N GLY A 294 -11.20 -0.62 13.34
CA GLY A 294 -12.52 -0.23 12.83
C GLY A 294 -12.76 -0.59 11.37
N GLY A 295 -11.76 -1.19 10.70
CA GLY A 295 -11.81 -1.59 9.31
C GLY A 295 -12.78 -2.75 9.01
N GLY A 296 -13.19 -2.83 7.76
CA GLY A 296 -14.14 -3.80 7.23
C GLY A 296 -14.34 -3.60 5.72
N GLY A 297 -15.39 -4.17 5.13
CA GLY A 297 -15.59 -4.08 3.67
C GLY A 297 -15.97 -2.72 3.11
N TYR A 298 -16.22 -1.70 3.95
CA TYR A 298 -16.40 -0.29 3.53
C TYR A 298 -15.33 0.65 4.12
N SER A 299 -14.33 0.07 4.77
CA SER A 299 -13.23 0.78 5.44
C SER A 299 -11.99 -0.11 5.31
N ARG A 300 -11.53 -0.22 4.06
CA ARG A 300 -10.52 -1.18 3.65
C ARG A 300 -9.10 -0.66 3.88
N SER A 301 -8.11 -1.51 3.69
CA SER A 301 -6.70 -1.18 3.87
C SER A 301 -5.86 -2.00 2.91
N VAL A 302 -5.09 -1.34 2.06
CA VAL A 302 -4.20 -1.98 1.10
C VAL A 302 -3.04 -2.67 1.81
N ALA A 303 -2.72 -3.87 1.36
CA ALA A 303 -1.62 -4.69 1.84
C ALA A 303 -0.90 -5.35 0.66
N VAL A 304 0.29 -5.89 0.90
CA VAL A 304 1.14 -6.48 -0.13
C VAL A 304 1.87 -7.72 0.37
N GLU A 305 2.03 -8.71 -0.50
CA GLU A 305 2.87 -9.89 -0.28
C GLU A 305 3.89 -10.05 -1.41
N SER A 306 5.09 -10.53 -1.11
CA SER A 306 6.02 -11.01 -2.14
C SER A 306 5.73 -12.48 -2.47
N PHE A 307 5.88 -12.88 -3.73
CA PHE A 307 5.80 -14.28 -4.12
C PHE A 307 6.77 -14.62 -5.25
N VAL A 308 6.91 -15.92 -5.51
CA VAL A 308 7.68 -16.45 -6.64
C VAL A 308 6.74 -17.33 -7.46
N TYR A 309 6.68 -17.11 -8.77
CA TYR A 309 5.96 -18.00 -9.68
C TYR A 309 6.52 -19.41 -9.63
N ASN A 310 5.65 -20.41 -9.77
CA ASN A 310 6.07 -21.77 -10.01
C ASN A 310 6.80 -21.87 -11.37
N ALA A 311 7.58 -22.95 -11.55
CA ALA A 311 8.39 -23.14 -12.76
C ALA A 311 7.57 -23.19 -14.06
N ASP A 312 6.27 -23.54 -13.98
CA ASP A 312 5.34 -23.59 -15.11
C ASP A 312 4.59 -22.26 -15.36
N GLY A 313 4.94 -21.20 -14.62
CA GLY A 313 4.28 -19.90 -14.68
C GLY A 313 3.02 -19.79 -13.81
N THR A 314 2.62 -20.83 -13.09
CA THR A 314 1.46 -20.70 -12.17
C THR A 314 1.81 -19.85 -10.94
N ILE A 315 0.82 -19.12 -10.43
CA ILE A 315 0.94 -18.33 -9.21
C ILE A 315 0.60 -19.25 -8.01
N PRO A 316 1.43 -19.30 -6.96
CA PRO A 316 1.12 -20.07 -5.76
C PRO A 316 -0.06 -19.45 -4.99
N THR A 317 -0.65 -20.21 -4.07
CA THR A 317 -1.57 -19.61 -3.10
C THR A 317 -0.79 -18.75 -2.10
N ILE A 318 -1.25 -17.52 -1.92
CA ILE A 318 -0.68 -16.47 -1.07
C ILE A 318 -1.65 -16.22 0.09
N LYS A 319 -1.09 -16.01 1.28
CA LYS A 319 -1.84 -15.71 2.50
C LYS A 319 -1.63 -14.27 2.91
N MET A 320 -2.69 -13.61 3.38
CA MET A 320 -2.60 -12.30 4.00
C MET A 320 -1.74 -12.39 5.26
N THR A 321 -0.68 -11.60 5.33
CA THR A 321 0.19 -11.50 6.51
C THR A 321 0.11 -10.11 7.14
N THR A 322 0.55 -10.02 8.39
CA THR A 322 0.79 -8.74 9.04
C THR A 322 2.14 -8.15 8.66
N ASP A 323 3.14 -8.98 8.33
CA ASP A 323 4.54 -8.55 8.21
C ASP A 323 4.90 -8.06 6.80
N GLY A 324 4.09 -8.40 5.79
CA GLY A 324 4.33 -8.03 4.40
C GLY A 324 5.65 -8.56 3.84
N PRO A 325 6.13 -8.00 2.71
CA PRO A 325 7.39 -8.41 2.11
C PRO A 325 8.58 -7.94 2.95
N LYS A 326 9.72 -8.61 2.74
CA LYS A 326 11.00 -8.12 3.27
C LYS A 326 11.35 -6.79 2.63
N GLN A 327 11.90 -5.88 3.44
CA GLN A 327 12.47 -4.63 2.96
C GLN A 327 13.62 -4.91 1.97
N ILE A 328 13.70 -4.09 0.94
CA ILE A 328 14.80 -4.06 -0.03
C ILE A 328 15.77 -2.94 0.35
N GLY A 329 17.05 -3.26 0.55
CA GLY A 329 18.04 -2.24 0.86
C GLY A 329 17.81 -1.58 2.22
N THR A 330 18.17 -0.29 2.32
CA THR A 330 18.09 0.49 3.56
C THR A 330 17.75 1.95 3.23
N LEU A 331 17.09 2.64 4.14
CA LEU A 331 16.82 4.07 4.01
C LEU A 331 18.04 4.90 4.44
N ASN A 332 18.39 5.93 3.66
CA ASN A 332 19.49 6.84 3.95
C ASN A 332 19.02 8.04 4.80
N PRO A 333 19.39 8.16 6.09
CA PRO A 333 18.94 9.25 6.95
C PRO A 333 19.66 10.58 6.69
N TYR A 334 20.72 10.60 5.87
CA TYR A 334 21.59 11.76 5.67
C TYR A 334 21.18 12.64 4.48
N VAL A 335 20.07 12.32 3.84
CA VAL A 335 19.37 13.20 2.90
C VAL A 335 18.04 13.61 3.52
N GLN A 336 17.40 14.66 2.98
CA GLN A 336 16.05 15.01 3.39
C GLN A 336 15.11 13.84 3.11
N GLN A 337 14.35 13.47 4.13
CA GLN A 337 13.30 12.45 4.08
C GLN A 337 12.00 13.13 4.47
N GLU A 338 10.95 12.92 3.67
CA GLU A 338 9.63 13.44 4.00
C GLU A 338 9.06 12.67 5.21
N ALA A 339 8.37 13.37 6.12
CA ALA A 339 7.87 12.79 7.36
C ALA A 339 6.75 11.78 7.11
N GLU A 340 6.02 11.96 6.02
CA GLU A 340 5.01 11.06 5.50
C GLU A 340 5.60 9.82 4.78
N THR A 341 6.93 9.65 4.78
CA THR A 341 7.61 8.41 4.40
C THR A 341 7.76 7.50 5.61
N MET A 342 6.90 6.50 5.73
CA MET A 342 6.79 5.67 6.93
C MET A 342 6.50 4.20 6.63
N ALA A 343 6.98 3.30 7.48
CA ALA A 343 6.61 1.88 7.46
C ALA A 343 5.41 1.57 8.34
N TRP A 344 5.19 2.40 9.37
CA TRP A 344 4.03 2.29 10.24
C TRP A 344 3.77 3.61 10.95
N SER A 345 2.51 3.93 11.24
CA SER A 345 2.17 5.02 12.15
C SER A 345 1.00 4.70 13.09
N SER A 346 0.86 5.52 14.12
CA SER A 346 -0.24 5.41 15.07
C SER A 346 -0.60 6.78 15.64
N GLY A 347 -1.87 7.16 15.52
CA GLY A 347 -2.39 8.41 16.08
C GLY A 347 -1.94 9.66 15.33
N VAL A 348 -1.70 9.54 14.02
CA VAL A 348 -1.36 10.65 13.13
C VAL A 348 -2.22 10.57 11.86
N GLU A 349 -2.35 11.69 11.16
CA GLU A 349 -2.93 11.79 9.82
C GLU A 349 -1.91 12.48 8.89
N THR A 350 -2.27 12.66 7.62
CA THR A 350 -1.49 13.42 6.63
C THR A 350 -2.36 14.52 6.02
N GLU A 351 -1.77 15.67 5.70
CA GLU A 351 -2.46 16.78 5.04
C GLU A 351 -1.56 17.48 4.01
N VAL A 352 -2.15 18.35 3.18
CA VAL A 352 -1.38 19.13 2.19
C VAL A 352 -0.53 20.18 2.91
N CYS A 353 0.77 20.13 2.67
CA CYS A 353 1.74 21.06 3.24
C CYS A 353 1.79 22.38 2.46
N SER A 354 1.81 23.51 3.17
CA SER A 354 1.91 24.85 2.56
C SER A 354 3.26 25.13 1.88
N GLU A 355 4.30 24.36 2.23
CA GLU A 355 5.60 24.38 1.54
C GLU A 355 5.64 23.45 0.31
N GLY A 356 4.52 22.82 -0.03
CA GLY A 356 4.38 21.81 -1.08
C GLY A 356 4.52 20.38 -0.53
N GLY A 357 3.96 19.41 -1.24
CA GLY A 357 3.92 18.02 -0.79
C GLY A 357 2.89 17.79 0.32
N ILE A 358 3.20 16.86 1.21
CA ILE A 358 2.36 16.42 2.32
C ILE A 358 3.10 16.68 3.63
N ASP A 359 2.37 16.85 4.72
CA ASP A 359 2.92 16.82 6.07
C ASP A 359 2.12 15.90 6.97
N VAL A 360 2.77 15.41 8.02
CA VAL A 360 2.12 14.63 9.07
C VAL A 360 1.44 15.58 10.04
N SER A 361 0.14 15.34 10.27
CA SER A 361 -0.74 16.17 11.08
C SER A 361 -1.45 15.35 12.16
N ASN A 362 -2.37 16.01 12.89
CA ASN A 362 -3.17 15.44 13.98
C ASN A 362 -2.36 14.74 15.09
N ILE A 363 -1.08 15.10 15.23
CA ILE A 363 -0.16 14.52 16.20
C ILE A 363 -0.59 14.88 17.63
N LYS A 364 -0.90 13.87 18.44
CA LYS A 364 -1.14 13.99 19.89
C LYS A 364 -0.06 13.29 20.70
N ASN A 365 -0.05 13.56 22.01
CA ASN A 365 0.86 12.87 22.93
C ASN A 365 0.69 11.35 22.87
N GLY A 366 1.78 10.64 22.59
CA GLY A 366 1.83 9.18 22.47
C GLY A 366 1.69 8.66 21.03
N ALA A 367 1.37 9.53 20.07
CA ALA A 367 1.42 9.18 18.65
C ALA A 367 2.87 8.88 18.22
N TYR A 368 3.05 8.06 17.18
CA TYR A 368 4.37 7.77 16.66
C TYR A 368 4.38 7.37 15.18
N ILE A 369 5.56 7.52 14.58
CA ILE A 369 5.91 7.00 13.26
C ILE A 369 7.10 6.04 13.40
N LYS A 370 7.10 4.97 12.61
CA LYS A 370 8.22 4.03 12.40
C LYS A 370 8.75 4.20 10.97
N VAL A 371 10.06 4.30 10.85
CA VAL A 371 10.80 4.16 9.60
C VAL A 371 11.68 2.91 9.70
N LYS A 372 11.53 1.98 8.78
CA LYS A 372 12.20 0.67 8.82
C LYS A 372 13.59 0.74 8.18
N GLY A 373 14.57 0.07 8.78
CA GLY A 373 15.89 -0.15 8.16
C GLY A 373 16.67 1.13 7.83
N VAL A 374 16.73 2.08 8.77
CA VAL A 374 17.48 3.33 8.61
C VAL A 374 18.97 3.07 8.82
N ASN A 375 19.80 3.39 7.82
CA ASN A 375 21.24 3.12 7.85
C ASN A 375 22.04 4.30 8.39
N PHE A 376 22.36 4.28 9.67
CA PHE A 376 23.19 5.29 10.35
C PHE A 376 24.70 5.05 10.22
N GLY A 377 25.14 3.96 9.56
CA GLY A 377 26.56 3.64 9.40
C GLY A 377 27.38 3.80 10.69
N ALA A 378 28.40 4.67 10.65
CA ALA A 378 29.28 4.92 11.80
C ALA A 378 28.67 5.82 12.91
N GLY A 379 27.58 6.53 12.64
CA GLY A 379 26.98 7.44 13.61
C GLY A 379 26.24 8.63 13.01
N ALA A 380 25.20 9.09 13.70
CA ALA A 380 24.64 10.42 13.51
C ALA A 380 24.92 11.34 14.71
N THR A 381 25.16 12.62 14.44
CA THR A 381 25.52 13.64 15.47
C THR A 381 24.38 14.59 15.80
N SER A 382 23.50 14.86 14.84
CA SER A 382 22.32 15.70 15.04
C SER A 382 21.18 15.26 14.15
N PHE A 383 19.99 15.68 14.53
CA PHE A 383 18.77 15.50 13.78
C PHE A 383 18.11 16.86 13.60
N THR A 384 17.59 17.07 12.40
CA THR A 384 16.88 18.29 12.00
C THR A 384 15.50 17.90 11.50
N ALA A 385 14.48 18.68 11.87
CA ALA A 385 13.10 18.50 11.43
C ALA A 385 12.44 19.83 11.07
N ARG A 386 11.55 19.80 10.08
CA ARG A 386 10.68 20.92 9.70
C ARG A 386 9.31 20.74 10.33
N ILE A 387 8.93 21.68 11.19
CA ILE A 387 7.76 21.56 12.05
C ILE A 387 6.92 22.84 12.03
N ALA A 388 5.64 22.72 12.34
CA ALA A 388 4.74 23.85 12.54
C ALA A 388 3.83 23.58 13.74
N SER A 389 3.55 24.58 14.56
CA SER A 389 2.73 24.44 15.76
C SER A 389 1.98 25.73 16.07
N ALA A 390 0.66 25.61 16.21
CA ALA A 390 -0.19 26.68 16.74
C ALA A 390 -0.34 26.63 18.27
N THR A 391 0.20 25.60 18.93
CA THR A 391 0.05 25.38 20.38
C THR A 391 1.39 25.63 21.10
N SER A 392 1.56 25.14 22.34
CA SER A 392 2.85 25.18 23.02
C SER A 392 3.92 24.28 22.36
N GLY A 393 3.52 23.40 21.45
CA GLY A 393 4.38 22.37 20.88
C GLY A 393 4.54 21.17 21.82
N GLY A 394 5.67 20.48 21.69
CA GLY A 394 5.96 19.22 22.38
C GLY A 394 7.39 18.77 22.10
N ASN A 395 7.61 17.47 21.97
CA ASN A 395 8.91 16.92 21.57
C ASN A 395 8.76 15.80 20.55
N ILE A 396 9.81 15.64 19.76
CA ILE A 396 10.08 14.45 18.95
C ILE A 396 11.19 13.68 19.67
N GLU A 397 10.86 12.52 20.23
CA GLU A 397 11.85 11.59 20.76
C GLU A 397 12.27 10.61 19.66
N LEU A 398 13.58 10.58 19.38
CA LEU A 398 14.19 9.69 18.42
C LEU A 398 14.54 8.38 19.12
N ARG A 399 13.84 7.31 18.80
CA ARG A 399 13.97 6.00 19.45
C ARG A 399 14.39 4.93 18.47
N LEU A 400 15.28 4.02 18.89
CA LEU A 400 15.76 2.93 18.04
C LEU A 400 15.11 1.59 18.39
N GLY A 401 14.76 0.83 17.35
CA GLY A 401 14.22 -0.53 17.42
C GLY A 401 12.73 -0.61 17.78
N SER A 402 12.23 0.24 18.68
CA SER A 402 10.80 0.27 19.04
C SER A 402 10.36 1.62 19.61
N ALA A 403 9.04 1.84 19.70
CA ALA A 403 8.46 3.02 20.36
C ALA A 403 8.82 3.15 21.85
N THR A 404 9.30 2.07 22.49
CA THR A 404 9.82 2.07 23.88
C THR A 404 11.34 1.87 23.93
N GLY A 405 12.00 1.86 22.78
CA GLY A 405 13.42 1.60 22.62
C GLY A 405 14.30 2.75 23.09
N THR A 406 15.60 2.59 22.85
CA THR A 406 16.64 3.54 23.29
C THR A 406 16.41 4.91 22.67
N VAL A 407 16.30 5.94 23.51
CA VAL A 407 16.26 7.34 23.08
C VAL A 407 17.68 7.77 22.69
N VAL A 408 17.86 8.18 21.43
CA VAL A 408 19.14 8.68 20.90
C VAL A 408 19.17 10.19 20.72
N GLY A 409 18.01 10.85 20.80
CA GLY A 409 17.87 12.30 20.78
C GLY A 409 16.46 12.75 21.12
N THR A 410 16.31 14.01 21.52
CA THR A 410 15.01 14.63 21.77
C THR A 410 15.02 16.05 21.23
N CYS A 411 14.13 16.32 20.28
CA CYS A 411 13.97 17.62 19.66
C CYS A 411 12.74 18.32 20.25
N THR A 412 12.96 19.47 20.91
CA THR A 412 11.87 20.30 21.42
C THR A 412 11.26 21.12 20.29
N VAL A 413 9.93 21.04 20.19
CA VAL A 413 9.12 21.82 19.26
C VAL A 413 8.37 22.87 20.07
N SER A 414 8.50 24.13 19.67
CA SER A 414 7.78 25.26 20.28
C SER A 414 6.74 25.83 19.31
N ASN A 415 5.88 26.71 19.82
CA ASN A 415 4.96 27.48 18.98
C ASN A 415 5.71 28.15 17.81
N THR A 416 5.23 27.90 16.60
CA THR A 416 5.83 28.49 15.40
C THR A 416 5.04 29.68 14.86
N GLY A 417 3.77 29.81 15.24
CA GLY A 417 2.84 30.87 14.84
C GLY A 417 1.54 30.35 14.25
N GLY A 418 1.50 29.07 13.86
CA GLY A 418 0.35 28.44 13.21
C GLY A 418 0.66 27.01 12.74
N TRP A 419 -0.36 26.27 12.31
CA TRP A 419 -0.23 24.88 11.84
C TRP A 419 0.55 24.71 10.55
N GLN A 420 0.72 25.80 9.79
CA GLN A 420 1.41 25.82 8.50
C GLN A 420 2.46 26.96 8.48
N GLU A 421 2.89 27.43 9.66
CA GLU A 421 3.98 28.39 9.85
C GLU A 421 5.25 27.62 10.21
N TRP A 422 6.08 27.33 9.22
CA TRP A 422 7.13 26.32 9.36
C TRP A 422 8.44 26.85 9.93
N LYS A 423 8.99 26.14 10.92
CA LYS A 423 10.32 26.36 11.48
C LYS A 423 11.13 25.08 11.47
N THR A 424 12.44 25.23 11.38
CA THR A 424 13.38 24.12 11.45
C THR A 424 13.95 24.03 12.86
N VAL A 425 13.89 22.85 13.46
CA VAL A 425 14.45 22.54 14.78
C VAL A 425 15.57 21.53 14.63
N THR A 426 16.60 21.64 15.47
CA THR A 426 17.74 20.72 15.48
C THR A 426 18.05 20.30 16.92
N CYS A 427 18.38 19.03 17.13
CA CYS A 427 18.81 18.50 18.42
C CYS A 427 20.03 17.57 18.26
N PRO A 428 20.86 17.43 19.32
CA PRO A 428 21.97 16.49 19.31
C PRO A 428 21.46 15.04 19.30
N VAL A 429 22.20 14.19 18.62
CA VAL A 429 21.98 12.73 18.55
C VAL A 429 23.23 12.01 19.02
N SER A 430 23.04 10.92 19.76
CA SER A 430 24.13 10.06 20.19
C SER A 430 23.70 8.59 20.24
N GLY A 431 24.55 7.69 19.77
CA GLY A 431 24.31 6.24 19.82
C GLY A 431 23.46 5.68 18.67
N ALA A 432 23.11 6.49 17.67
CA ALA A 432 22.50 6.01 16.43
C ALA A 432 23.57 5.55 15.46
N THR A 433 23.83 4.24 15.41
CA THR A 433 24.82 3.59 14.53
C THR A 433 24.19 2.35 13.88
N GLU A 434 24.84 1.85 12.83
CA GLU A 434 24.41 0.69 12.05
C GLU A 434 23.01 0.88 11.42
N THR A 435 22.45 -0.18 10.85
CA THR A 435 21.07 -0.17 10.35
C THR A 435 20.10 -0.53 11.47
N GLN A 436 19.15 0.36 11.77
CA GLN A 436 18.12 0.15 12.80
C GLN A 436 16.78 0.78 12.39
N ASP A 437 15.68 0.23 12.91
CA ASP A 437 14.38 0.89 12.81
C ASP A 437 14.38 2.16 13.66
N LEU A 438 13.89 3.26 13.09
CA LEU A 438 13.78 4.56 13.75
C LEU A 438 12.31 4.82 14.10
N PHE A 439 12.07 5.26 15.32
CA PHE A 439 10.77 5.70 15.79
C PHE A 439 10.82 7.18 16.16
N PHE A 440 9.87 7.93 15.62
CA PHE A 440 9.54 9.27 16.07
C PHE A 440 8.39 9.16 17.07
N LEU A 441 8.69 9.20 18.38
CA LEU A 441 7.65 9.25 19.40
C LEU A 441 7.34 10.70 19.74
N PHE A 442 6.07 11.09 19.60
CA PHE A 442 5.63 12.46 19.86
C PHE A 442 5.12 12.60 21.30
N THR A 443 5.73 13.49 22.07
CA THR A 443 5.40 13.70 23.48
C THR A 443 5.02 15.15 23.76
N GLY A 444 4.09 15.37 24.69
CA GLY A 444 3.67 16.71 25.05
C GLY A 444 2.76 16.71 26.27
N SER A 445 2.54 17.89 26.85
CA SER A 445 1.62 18.06 27.97
C SER A 445 0.19 18.24 27.45
N GLY A 446 -0.77 17.50 28.02
CA GLY A 446 -2.20 17.68 27.74
C GLY A 446 -2.75 16.72 26.68
N THR A 447 -3.93 17.06 26.16
CA THR A 447 -4.71 16.25 25.20
C THR A 447 -4.84 16.90 23.82
N ASP A 448 -4.29 18.11 23.65
CA ASP A 448 -4.36 18.88 22.42
C ASP A 448 -3.34 18.37 21.38
N TYR A 449 -3.52 18.82 20.14
CA TYR A 449 -2.55 18.58 19.06
C TYR A 449 -1.22 19.30 19.34
N LEU A 450 -0.11 18.66 19.00
CA LEU A 450 1.24 19.12 19.35
C LEU A 450 1.82 20.02 18.25
N PHE A 451 2.00 19.48 17.06
CA PHE A 451 2.63 20.13 15.91
C PHE A 451 2.37 19.30 14.65
N ASN A 452 2.59 19.89 13.48
CA ASN A 452 2.75 19.20 12.22
C ASN A 452 4.24 18.95 11.92
N PHE A 453 4.54 17.93 11.12
CA PHE A 453 5.88 17.48 10.81
C PHE A 453 6.01 17.23 9.30
N ASN A 454 6.83 18.02 8.62
CA ASN A 454 6.96 18.02 7.16
C ASN A 454 8.11 17.12 6.68
N TRP A 455 9.35 17.40 7.09
CA TRP A 455 10.51 16.58 6.69
C TRP A 455 11.56 16.50 7.80
N TRP A 456 12.48 15.55 7.65
CA TRP A 456 13.60 15.35 8.56
C TRP A 456 14.90 14.96 7.86
N GLN A 457 16.03 15.15 8.56
CA GLN A 457 17.36 14.77 8.11
C GLN A 457 18.30 14.60 9.31
N PHE A 458 19.18 13.60 9.27
CA PHE A 458 20.30 13.49 10.20
C PHE A 458 21.59 14.06 9.59
N GLU A 459 22.49 14.49 10.46
CA GLU A 459 23.87 14.80 10.09
C GLU A 459 24.80 13.67 10.51
N SER A 460 25.78 13.36 9.67
CA SER A 460 26.70 12.24 9.88
C SER A 460 27.85 12.61 10.82
N SER A 461 28.39 11.62 11.52
CA SER A 461 29.61 11.77 12.33
C SER A 461 30.90 11.87 11.50
N ALA A 462 30.84 11.81 10.16
CA ALA A 462 31.97 11.69 9.25
C ALA A 462 32.35 13.01 8.58
#